data_AF-A0A7S8MYQ2-F1
#
_entry.id   AF-A0A7S8MYQ2-F1
#
_cell.length_a   1.000
_cell.length_b   1.000
_cell.length_c   1.000
_cell.angle_alpha   90.00
_cell.angle_beta   90.00
_cell.angle_gamma   90.00
#
_symmetry.space_group_name_H-M   'P 1'
#
loop_
_entity.id
_entity.type
_entity.pdbx_description
1 polymer ?
#
loop_
_entity_poly.entity_id
_entity_poly.type
_entity_poly.pdbx_seq_one_letter_code
_entity_poly.pdbx_strand_id
1 'polypeptide(L)'
;MRSFRRRTLATAIGTLVAALALTACTGGNDGYAIFDREATAADQPPQEILDQMSESDPGGVRPEPETARLAGTYDGVSVWLVNTDTPGYVCLIADPQNGPEWVAGCALESGGVSAPGVGTFHFHPGDEELPSNGTAISENVYVLHGLD
;
A
#
# COMPACT_ATOMS: atom_id res chain seq x y z
N MET A 1 42.90 59.71 -16.41
CA MET A 1 43.18 59.31 -15.01
C MET A 1 41.98 59.65 -14.13
N ARG A 2 41.30 58.64 -13.59
CA ARG A 2 40.65 58.57 -12.26
C ARG A 2 39.76 57.32 -12.26
N SER A 3 40.35 56.25 -11.74
CA SER A 3 39.74 54.96 -11.44
C SER A 3 38.68 55.11 -10.35
N PHE A 4 37.44 54.69 -10.61
CA PHE A 4 36.44 54.48 -9.56
C PHE A 4 36.28 52.99 -9.29
N ARG A 5 36.52 52.66 -8.03
CA ARG A 5 36.60 51.32 -7.43
C ARG A 5 35.30 50.53 -7.64
N ARG A 6 35.47 49.28 -8.06
CA ARG A 6 34.49 48.19 -7.94
C ARG A 6 34.00 48.10 -6.48
N ARG A 7 32.70 48.19 -6.26
CA ARG A 7 32.04 47.71 -5.04
C ARG A 7 31.18 46.52 -5.44
N THR A 8 31.75 45.34 -5.27
CA THR A 8 31.09 44.05 -5.43
C THR A 8 30.11 43.90 -4.28
N LEU A 9 28.80 44.00 -4.55
CA LEU A 9 27.75 43.62 -3.61
C LEU A 9 27.52 42.12 -3.78
N ALA A 10 28.13 41.33 -2.92
CA ALA A 10 27.87 39.91 -2.78
C ALA A 10 26.52 39.75 -2.08
N THR A 11 25.46 39.53 -2.84
CA THR A 11 24.15 39.16 -2.31
C THR A 11 24.19 37.69 -1.92
N ALA A 12 24.32 37.41 -0.63
CA ALA A 12 24.14 36.10 -0.05
C ALA A 12 22.67 35.69 -0.21
N ILE A 13 22.37 34.79 -1.15
CA ILE A 13 21.06 34.14 -1.25
C ILE A 13 21.09 32.97 -0.27
N GLY A 14 20.41 33.16 0.86
CA GLY A 14 20.31 32.18 1.94
C GLY A 14 19.59 30.91 1.47
N THR A 15 20.17 29.77 1.80
CA THR A 15 19.54 28.45 1.72
C THR A 15 18.36 28.39 2.69
N LEU A 16 17.15 28.35 2.15
CA LEU A 16 15.92 28.05 2.90
C LEU A 16 15.94 26.56 3.27
N VAL A 17 16.39 26.23 4.48
CA VAL A 17 16.25 24.88 5.03
C VAL A 17 14.79 24.72 5.46
N ALA A 18 13.99 24.07 4.63
CA ALA A 18 12.64 23.66 4.98
C ALA A 18 12.73 22.49 5.99
N ALA A 19 12.84 22.82 7.27
CA ALA A 19 12.57 21.87 8.35
C ALA A 19 11.06 21.74 8.50
N LEU A 20 10.44 20.87 7.71
CA LEU A 20 9.07 20.43 7.96
C LEU A 20 9.12 19.39 9.08
N ALA A 21 8.57 19.77 10.23
CA ALA A 21 8.36 18.90 11.37
C ALA A 21 7.42 17.76 10.97
N LEU A 22 7.93 16.52 10.92
CA LEU A 22 7.09 15.32 10.89
C LEU A 22 6.47 15.17 12.27
N THR A 23 5.35 15.85 12.52
CA THR A 23 4.40 15.32 13.49
C THR A 23 3.81 14.07 12.86
N ALA A 24 4.39 12.91 13.20
CA ALA A 24 3.82 11.62 12.88
C ALA A 24 2.39 11.61 13.45
N CYS A 25 1.40 11.73 12.57
CA CYS A 25 0.04 11.34 12.92
C CYS A 25 0.12 9.84 13.20
N THR A 26 0.13 9.46 14.48
CA THR A 26 -0.13 8.09 14.89
C THR A 26 -1.62 7.82 14.65
N GLY A 27 -2.01 7.76 13.38
CA GLY A 27 -3.30 7.21 12.96
C GLY A 27 -3.20 5.71 13.16
N GLY A 28 -3.93 5.19 14.14
CA GLY A 28 -3.92 3.76 14.45
C GLY A 28 -4.50 2.98 13.28
N ASN A 29 -3.62 2.36 12.49
CA ASN A 29 -4.02 1.54 11.35
C ASN A 29 -4.24 0.07 11.77
N ASP A 30 -4.79 -0.16 12.97
CA ASP A 30 -5.14 -1.48 13.52
C ASP A 30 -4.02 -2.55 13.40
N GLY A 31 -2.75 -2.12 13.42
CA GLY A 31 -1.58 -3.00 13.30
C GLY A 31 -1.04 -3.20 11.89
N TYR A 32 -1.54 -2.47 10.89
CA TYR A 32 -1.07 -2.54 9.50
C TYR A 32 -0.05 -1.45 9.17
N ALA A 33 1.24 -1.77 9.36
CA ALA A 33 2.36 -0.87 9.06
C ALA A 33 2.39 -0.38 7.61
N ILE A 34 1.81 -1.14 6.67
CA ILE A 34 1.74 -0.75 5.25
C ILE A 34 1.04 0.60 5.03
N PHE A 35 0.11 0.98 5.91
CA PHE A 35 -0.65 2.23 5.78
C PHE A 35 0.01 3.42 6.47
N ASP A 36 1.00 3.18 7.34
CA ASP A 36 1.74 4.23 8.06
C ASP A 36 2.71 5.00 7.14
N ARG A 37 3.04 4.43 5.98
CA ARG A 37 3.88 5.09 4.98
C ARG A 37 3.08 5.96 4.02
N GLU A 38 3.76 6.98 3.51
CA GLU A 38 3.25 7.80 2.42
C GLU A 38 2.94 6.95 1.18
N ALA A 39 1.86 7.33 0.49
CA ALA A 39 1.48 6.72 -0.77
C ALA A 39 2.45 7.10 -1.89
N THR A 40 2.66 6.16 -2.80
CA THR A 40 3.47 6.25 -4.00
C THR A 40 2.61 5.97 -5.23
N ALA A 41 3.13 6.22 -6.42
CA ALA A 41 2.38 5.95 -7.65
C ALA A 41 2.02 4.46 -7.85
N ALA A 42 2.82 3.54 -7.31
CA ALA A 42 2.58 2.10 -7.42
C ALA A 42 1.46 1.61 -6.49
N ASP A 43 1.06 2.42 -5.52
CA ASP A 43 0.03 2.07 -4.54
C ASP A 43 -1.39 2.14 -5.09
N GLN A 44 -1.56 2.70 -6.28
CA GLN A 44 -2.84 2.77 -6.96
C GLN A 44 -3.02 1.51 -7.82
N PRO A 45 -4.02 0.66 -7.51
CA PRO A 45 -4.46 -0.39 -8.44
C PRO A 45 -4.90 0.22 -9.78
N PRO A 46 -4.97 -0.59 -10.84
CA PRO A 46 -5.62 -0.18 -12.09
C PRO A 46 -7.01 0.44 -11.83
N GLN A 47 -7.31 1.54 -12.52
CA GLN A 47 -8.56 2.30 -12.28
C GLN A 47 -9.81 1.43 -12.44
N GLU A 48 -9.79 0.47 -13.36
CA GLU A 48 -10.90 -0.46 -13.57
C GLU A 48 -11.21 -1.34 -12.35
N ILE A 49 -10.21 -1.66 -11.53
CA ILE A 49 -10.38 -2.40 -10.27
C ILE A 49 -11.02 -1.47 -9.24
N LEU A 50 -10.55 -0.23 -9.14
CA LEU A 50 -11.07 0.76 -8.20
C LEU A 50 -12.54 1.10 -8.47
N ASP A 51 -12.89 1.26 -9.75
CA ASP A 51 -14.27 1.54 -10.18
C ASP A 51 -15.18 0.36 -9.80
N GLN A 52 -14.77 -0.87 -10.11
CA GLN A 52 -15.54 -2.07 -9.77
C GLN A 52 -15.66 -2.30 -8.27
N MET A 53 -14.61 -2.05 -7.49
CA MET A 53 -14.64 -2.15 -6.03
C MET A 53 -15.51 -1.08 -5.37
N SER A 54 -15.70 0.06 -6.03
CA SER A 54 -16.59 1.13 -5.53
C SER A 54 -18.06 0.83 -5.83
N GLU A 55 -18.35 0.10 -6.91
CA GLU A 55 -19.69 -0.36 -7.28
C GLU A 55 -20.09 -1.64 -6.53
N SER A 56 -19.10 -2.45 -6.17
CA SER A 56 -19.27 -3.71 -5.46
C SER A 56 -19.21 -3.46 -3.95
N ASP A 57 -20.00 -4.18 -3.18
CA ASP A 57 -19.88 -4.23 -1.73
C ASP A 57 -19.25 -5.57 -1.31
N PRO A 58 -17.91 -5.74 -1.43
CA PRO A 58 -17.22 -6.99 -1.13
C PRO A 58 -17.22 -7.25 0.37
N GLY A 59 -18.33 -7.76 0.90
CA GLY A 59 -18.46 -8.19 2.30
C GLY A 59 -19.27 -7.27 3.21
N GLY A 60 -20.04 -6.32 2.68
CA GLY A 60 -20.90 -5.42 3.46
C GLY A 60 -20.18 -4.17 3.98
N VAL A 61 -18.98 -3.88 3.46
CA VAL A 61 -18.09 -2.77 3.84
C VAL A 61 -17.63 -2.03 2.59
N ARG A 62 -17.53 -0.70 2.66
CA ARG A 62 -17.13 0.11 1.51
C ARG A 62 -15.61 0.31 1.52
N PRO A 63 -14.86 -0.15 0.49
CA PRO A 63 -13.44 0.16 0.37
C PRO A 63 -13.20 1.67 0.22
N GLU A 64 -12.05 2.15 0.69
CA GLU A 64 -11.58 3.54 0.51
C GLU A 64 -10.36 3.54 -0.44
N PRO A 65 -10.56 3.62 -1.78
CA PRO A 65 -9.50 3.49 -2.80
C PRO A 65 -8.24 4.33 -2.56
N GLU A 66 -8.38 5.52 -2.00
CA GLU A 66 -7.28 6.43 -1.68
C GLU A 66 -6.29 5.87 -0.63
N THR A 67 -6.75 4.89 0.15
CA THR A 67 -5.94 4.21 1.17
C THR A 67 -5.15 3.04 0.60
N ALA A 68 -5.35 2.69 -0.68
CA ALA A 68 -4.67 1.56 -1.29
C ALA A 68 -3.15 1.65 -1.11
N ARG A 69 -2.54 0.51 -0.81
CA ARG A 69 -1.09 0.33 -0.70
C ARG A 69 -0.68 -0.97 -1.36
N LEU A 70 0.29 -0.89 -2.26
CA LEU A 70 0.92 -2.06 -2.85
C LEU A 70 1.73 -2.78 -1.77
N ALA A 71 1.33 -4.02 -1.48
CA ALA A 71 2.07 -4.92 -0.61
C ALA A 71 3.26 -5.54 -1.35
N GLY A 72 3.09 -5.86 -2.64
CA GLY A 72 4.17 -6.34 -3.48
C GLY A 72 3.66 -7.08 -4.71
N THR A 73 4.59 -7.77 -5.38
CA THR A 73 4.28 -8.63 -6.51
C THR A 73 4.86 -10.01 -6.26
N TYR A 74 4.05 -11.05 -6.47
CA TYR A 74 4.47 -12.45 -6.35
C TYR A 74 3.99 -13.23 -7.57
N ASP A 75 4.91 -13.91 -8.24
CA ASP A 75 4.64 -14.73 -9.44
C ASP A 75 3.78 -14.03 -10.51
N GLY A 76 4.07 -12.75 -10.77
CA GLY A 76 3.33 -11.93 -11.74
C GLY A 76 1.97 -11.41 -11.25
N VAL A 77 1.62 -11.61 -9.98
CA VAL A 77 0.42 -11.09 -9.34
C VAL A 77 0.79 -9.90 -8.45
N SER A 78 0.22 -8.74 -8.74
CA SER A 78 0.34 -7.56 -7.88
C SER A 78 -0.73 -7.63 -6.78
N VAL A 79 -0.32 -7.31 -5.55
CA VAL A 79 -1.19 -7.43 -4.37
C VAL A 79 -1.25 -6.09 -3.63
N TRP A 80 -2.47 -5.61 -3.37
CA TRP A 80 -2.71 -4.38 -2.62
C TRP A 80 -3.57 -4.65 -1.39
N LEU A 81 -3.38 -3.82 -0.37
CA LEU A 81 -4.29 -3.68 0.76
C LEU A 81 -5.00 -2.34 0.69
N VAL A 82 -6.28 -2.31 1.03
CA VAL A 82 -7.14 -1.12 1.05
C VAL A 82 -7.90 -1.10 2.36
N ASN A 83 -7.89 0.04 3.06
CA ASN A 83 -8.79 0.24 4.19
C ASN A 83 -10.24 0.31 3.71
N THR A 84 -11.15 0.18 4.66
CA THR A 84 -12.58 0.36 4.42
C THR A 84 -13.13 1.44 5.34
N ASP A 85 -14.37 1.87 5.07
CA ASP A 85 -15.10 2.78 5.94
C ASP A 85 -15.46 2.16 7.31
N THR A 86 -15.20 0.86 7.50
CA THR A 86 -15.45 0.12 8.73
C THR A 86 -14.11 -0.17 9.44
N PRO A 87 -13.93 0.30 10.70
CA PRO A 87 -12.68 0.07 11.44
C PRO A 87 -12.32 -1.42 11.54
N GLY A 88 -11.02 -1.73 11.42
CA GLY A 88 -10.49 -3.09 11.44
C GLY A 88 -10.72 -3.93 10.18
N TYR A 89 -11.56 -3.49 9.23
CA TYR A 89 -11.75 -4.20 7.96
C TYR A 89 -10.73 -3.74 6.93
N VAL A 90 -10.06 -4.71 6.31
CA VAL A 90 -9.10 -4.51 5.24
C VAL A 90 -9.52 -5.36 4.05
N CYS A 91 -9.42 -4.79 2.86
CA CYS A 91 -9.60 -5.48 1.59
C CYS A 91 -8.24 -5.83 1.00
N LEU A 92 -8.09 -7.09 0.57
CA LEU A 92 -6.94 -7.52 -0.23
C LEU A 92 -7.38 -7.66 -1.69
N ILE A 93 -6.57 -7.11 -2.59
CA ILE A 93 -6.71 -7.22 -4.05
C ILE A 93 -5.54 -8.05 -4.57
N ALA A 94 -5.80 -9.01 -5.45
CA ALA A 94 -4.78 -9.74 -6.19
C ALA A 94 -5.08 -9.65 -7.71
N ASP A 95 -4.18 -8.99 -8.45
CA ASP A 95 -4.29 -8.75 -9.89
C ASP A 95 -3.16 -9.46 -10.65
N PRO A 96 -3.45 -10.54 -11.40
CA PRO A 96 -2.46 -11.18 -12.24
C PRO A 96 -2.19 -10.34 -13.49
N GLN A 97 -0.97 -9.81 -13.66
CA GLN A 97 -0.64 -8.93 -14.79
C GLN A 97 -0.87 -9.52 -16.19
N ASN A 98 -0.94 -10.86 -16.30
CA ASN A 98 -1.17 -11.59 -17.55
C ASN A 98 -2.18 -12.74 -17.38
N GLY A 99 -3.14 -12.63 -16.45
CA GLY A 99 -4.04 -13.71 -16.08
C GLY A 99 -5.53 -13.39 -16.23
N PRO A 100 -6.43 -14.32 -15.81
CA PRO A 100 -7.85 -14.04 -15.72
C PRO A 100 -8.14 -12.94 -14.68
N GLU A 101 -9.37 -12.43 -14.71
CA GLU A 101 -9.91 -11.37 -13.84
C GLU A 101 -9.33 -11.35 -12.42
N TRP A 102 -8.94 -10.16 -11.96
CA TRP A 102 -8.47 -9.90 -10.60
C TRP A 102 -9.48 -10.38 -9.55
N VAL A 103 -9.01 -10.66 -8.34
CA VAL A 103 -9.85 -11.08 -7.21
C VAL A 103 -9.65 -10.14 -6.03
N ALA A 104 -10.72 -9.93 -5.24
CA ALA A 104 -10.63 -9.21 -3.99
C ALA A 104 -11.53 -9.82 -2.90
N GLY A 105 -11.17 -9.57 -1.65
CA GLY A 105 -11.95 -9.97 -0.49
C GLY A 105 -11.60 -9.11 0.71
N CYS A 106 -12.61 -8.77 1.49
CA CYS A 106 -12.44 -7.96 2.70
C CYS A 106 -12.78 -8.79 3.93
N ALA A 107 -12.00 -8.61 4.99
CA ALA A 107 -12.23 -9.28 6.26
C ALA A 107 -11.80 -8.40 7.43
N LEU A 108 -12.36 -8.71 8.59
CA LEU A 108 -11.97 -8.10 9.86
C LEU A 108 -10.64 -8.68 10.33
N GLU A 109 -9.68 -7.81 10.65
CA GLU A 109 -8.35 -8.11 11.20
C GLU A 109 -7.42 -8.96 10.35
N SER A 110 -7.88 -10.02 9.67
CA SER A 110 -7.07 -10.86 8.79
C SER A 110 -7.96 -11.62 7.80
N GLY A 111 -7.40 -12.04 6.67
CA GLY A 111 -8.16 -12.73 5.65
C GLY A 111 -7.31 -13.18 4.48
N GLY A 112 -7.94 -13.60 3.39
CA GLY A 112 -7.21 -13.97 2.19
C GLY A 112 -8.09 -14.19 0.96
N VAL A 113 -7.44 -14.23 -0.20
CA VAL A 113 -8.06 -14.51 -1.49
C VAL A 113 -7.25 -15.56 -2.24
N SER A 114 -7.94 -16.48 -2.92
CA SER A 114 -7.28 -17.48 -3.75
C SER A 114 -7.03 -16.93 -5.14
N ALA A 115 -5.76 -16.94 -5.56
CA ALA A 115 -5.35 -16.67 -6.93
C ALA A 115 -5.06 -18.00 -7.65
N PRO A 116 -5.87 -18.36 -8.67
CA PRO A 116 -5.69 -19.61 -9.40
C PRO A 116 -4.27 -19.77 -9.96
N GLY A 117 -3.65 -20.92 -9.69
CA GLY A 117 -2.31 -21.26 -10.19
C GLY A 117 -1.15 -20.65 -9.41
N VAL A 118 -1.41 -19.80 -8.41
CA VAL A 118 -0.36 -19.14 -7.60
C VAL A 118 -0.45 -19.56 -6.13
N GLY A 119 -1.65 -19.56 -5.55
CA GLY A 119 -1.87 -19.90 -4.14
C GLY A 119 -2.94 -19.01 -3.50
N THR A 120 -2.95 -18.95 -2.17
CA THR A 120 -3.84 -18.04 -1.43
C THR A 120 -3.02 -16.93 -0.83
N PHE A 121 -3.32 -15.68 -1.21
CA PHE A 121 -2.75 -14.50 -0.59
C PHE A 121 -3.49 -14.22 0.71
N HIS A 122 -2.74 -14.00 1.78
CA HIS A 122 -3.26 -13.70 3.10
C HIS A 122 -2.73 -12.36 3.58
N PHE A 123 -3.56 -11.67 4.35
CA PHE A 123 -3.20 -10.44 5.03
C PHE A 123 -3.42 -10.57 6.53
N HIS A 124 -2.56 -9.91 7.30
CA HIS A 124 -2.59 -9.92 8.76
C HIS A 124 -2.03 -8.60 9.33
N PRO A 125 -2.39 -8.26 10.57
CA PRO A 125 -1.75 -7.16 11.28
C PRO A 125 -0.40 -7.63 11.86
N GLY A 126 0.61 -6.75 11.84
CA GLY A 126 1.89 -6.88 12.56
C GLY A 126 2.64 -8.23 12.50
N ASP A 127 3.47 -8.48 13.52
CA ASP A 127 4.44 -9.57 13.62
C ASP A 127 3.81 -10.99 13.83
N GLU A 128 2.91 -11.41 12.96
CA GLU A 128 2.42 -12.80 12.96
C GLU A 128 3.51 -13.76 12.47
N GLU A 129 3.68 -14.89 13.17
CA GLU A 129 4.58 -15.94 12.70
C GLU A 129 3.99 -16.62 11.47
N LEU A 130 4.70 -16.52 10.35
CA LEU A 130 4.22 -17.09 9.10
C LEU A 130 4.12 -18.62 9.19
N PRO A 131 3.05 -19.23 8.63
CA PRO A 131 2.95 -20.67 8.49
C PRO A 131 4.15 -21.25 7.72
N SER A 132 4.48 -22.53 7.97
CA SER A 132 5.65 -23.18 7.37
C SER A 132 5.60 -23.30 5.84
N ASN A 133 4.40 -23.25 5.26
CA ASN A 133 4.15 -23.21 3.81
C ASN A 133 3.89 -21.78 3.28
N GLY A 134 4.15 -20.76 4.10
CA GLY A 134 3.99 -19.36 3.76
C GLY A 134 5.25 -18.73 3.18
N THR A 135 5.08 -17.82 2.22
CA THR A 135 6.14 -16.94 1.72
C THR A 135 5.75 -15.49 1.94
N ALA A 136 6.59 -14.75 2.68
CA ALA A 136 6.37 -13.32 2.92
C ALA A 136 6.43 -12.53 1.60
N ILE A 137 5.46 -11.63 1.40
CA ILE A 137 5.46 -10.63 0.32
C ILE A 137 5.79 -9.26 0.91
N SER A 138 5.18 -8.96 2.05
CA SER A 138 5.44 -7.77 2.87
C SER A 138 5.26 -8.10 4.35
N GLU A 139 5.40 -7.10 5.22
CA GLU A 139 5.12 -7.24 6.65
C GLU A 139 3.67 -7.64 6.94
N ASN A 140 2.71 -7.24 6.10
CA ASN A 140 1.29 -7.49 6.31
C ASN A 140 0.69 -8.53 5.36
N VAL A 141 1.48 -9.11 4.45
CA VAL A 141 0.98 -10.00 3.40
C VAL A 141 1.94 -11.14 3.13
N TYR A 142 1.39 -12.35 3.05
CA TYR A 142 2.09 -13.56 2.62
C TYR A 142 1.23 -14.37 1.64
N VAL A 143 1.86 -15.34 0.97
CA VAL A 143 1.15 -16.33 0.15
C VAL A 143 1.33 -17.72 0.74
N LEU A 144 0.25 -18.49 0.82
CA LEU A 144 0.29 -19.91 1.11
C LEU A 144 0.35 -20.71 -0.19
N HIS A 145 1.36 -21.56 -0.29
CA HIS A 145 1.41 -22.58 -1.32
C HIS A 145 0.54 -23.76 -0.88
N GLY A 146 -0.32 -24.24 -1.77
CA GLY A 146 -1.07 -25.47 -1.53
C GLY A 146 -0.10 -26.60 -1.18
N LEU A 147 -0.35 -27.28 -0.06
CA LEU A 147 0.15 -28.65 0.09
C LEU A 147 -0.68 -29.47 -0.88
N ASP A 148 -0.16 -29.76 -2.06
CA ASP A 148 -0.75 -30.74 -2.97
C ASP A 148 -1.01 -32.08 -2.26
#